data_AF-A0A844NVT0-F1
#
_entry.id   AF-A0A844NVT0-F1
#
_cell.length_a   1.000
_cell.length_b   1.000
_cell.length_c   1.000
_cell.angle_alpha   90.00
_cell.angle_beta   90.00
_cell.angle_gamma   90.00
#
_symmetry.space_group_name_H-M   'P 1'
#
loop_
_entity.id
_entity.type
_entity.pdbx_description
1 polymer ?
#
loop_
_entity_poly.entity_id
_entity_poly.type
_entity_poly.pdbx_seq_one_letter_code
_entity_poly.pdbx_strand_id
1 'polypeptide(L)'
;MDDQQPRAFYDYIRNKDYGLSPEIPADKRTLNQFRRFTGRAEGLSISFEAHLLGSRIEYDEERDTLRISSLPTQLRDQLKRRKAEQESTS
;
A
#
# COMPACT_ATOMS: atom_id res chain seq x y z
N MET A 1 46.73 4.07 23.31
CA MET A 1 47.13 5.21 22.47
C MET A 1 48.26 4.71 21.59
N ASP A 2 48.11 4.37 20.32
CA ASP A 2 47.06 4.77 19.37
C ASP A 2 46.80 3.67 18.33
N ASP A 3 45.51 3.50 18.07
CA ASP A 3 44.95 3.01 16.82
C ASP A 3 45.61 3.68 15.61
N GLN A 4 45.81 2.94 14.52
CA GLN A 4 45.63 3.36 13.11
C GLN A 4 46.58 2.65 12.15
N GLN A 5 46.23 1.43 11.72
CA GLN A 5 46.51 1.03 10.34
C GLN A 5 45.32 0.26 9.73
N PRO A 6 44.22 0.97 9.36
CA PRO A 6 43.07 0.36 8.69
C PRO A 6 43.30 0.15 7.19
N ARG A 7 44.52 -0.26 6.77
CA ARG A 7 44.87 -0.38 5.34
C ARG A 7 44.83 -1.80 4.79
N ALA A 8 44.71 -2.83 5.63
CA ALA A 8 44.66 -4.22 5.17
C ALA A 8 43.25 -4.73 4.82
N PHE A 9 42.19 -4.02 5.23
CA PHE A 9 40.80 -4.39 4.90
C PHE A 9 40.30 -3.83 3.56
N TYR A 10 40.88 -2.72 3.10
CA TYR A 10 40.47 -2.07 1.84
C TYR A 10 40.90 -2.88 0.60
N ASP A 11 42.06 -3.53 0.63
CA ASP A 11 42.56 -4.27 -0.53
C ASP A 11 41.92 -5.66 -0.70
N TYR A 12 41.27 -6.21 0.33
CA TYR A 12 40.61 -7.51 0.23
C TYR A 12 39.21 -7.44 -0.41
N ILE A 13 38.52 -6.31 -0.31
CA ILE A 13 37.17 -6.15 -0.89
C ILE A 13 37.22 -5.83 -2.39
N ARG A 14 38.31 -5.21 -2.86
CA ARG A 14 38.38 -4.72 -4.25
C ARG A 14 38.57 -5.82 -5.30
N ASN A 15 39.04 -7.01 -4.91
CA ASN A 15 39.37 -8.10 -5.84
C ASN A 15 38.37 -9.27 -5.87
N LYS A 16 37.21 -9.13 -5.22
CA LYS A 16 36.07 -10.01 -5.47
C LYS A 16 35.08 -9.27 -6.36
N ASP A 17 35.28 -9.42 -7.67
CA ASP A 17 34.29 -9.27 -8.74
C ASP A 17 33.04 -10.13 -8.44
N TYR A 18 32.26 -9.73 -7.43
CA TYR A 18 30.85 -10.02 -7.41
C TYR A 18 30.25 -9.21 -8.56
N GLY A 19 29.93 -9.89 -9.65
CA GLY A 19 29.11 -9.37 -10.75
C GLY A 19 27.69 -9.04 -10.29
N LEU A 20 27.58 -8.11 -9.35
CA LEU A 20 26.34 -7.49 -8.94
C LEU A 20 26.31 -6.12 -9.60
N SER A 21 25.47 -6.02 -10.63
CA SER A 21 25.19 -4.77 -11.33
C SER A 21 24.89 -3.66 -10.31
N PRO A 22 25.51 -2.46 -10.42
CA PRO A 22 25.38 -1.35 -9.47
C PRO A 22 23.99 -0.68 -9.49
N GLU A 23 23.11 -1.10 -10.38
CA GLU A 23 21.68 -0.85 -10.28
C GLU A 23 21.01 -2.20 -10.05
N ILE A 24 20.44 -2.42 -8.87
CA ILE A 24 19.23 -3.23 -8.84
C ILE A 24 18.23 -2.37 -9.62
N PRO A 25 17.75 -2.76 -10.81
CA PRO A 25 16.58 -2.09 -11.36
C PRO A 25 15.47 -2.41 -10.38
N ALA A 26 15.26 -1.54 -9.39
CA ALA A 26 14.12 -1.60 -8.50
C ALA A 26 12.93 -1.60 -9.45
N ASP A 27 12.35 -2.77 -9.54
CA ASP A 27 11.46 -3.22 -10.57
C ASP A 27 10.32 -2.19 -10.69
N LYS A 28 10.46 -1.23 -11.61
CA LYS A 28 9.51 -0.11 -11.76
C LYS A 28 8.11 -0.63 -12.11
N ARG A 29 8.01 -1.88 -12.58
CA ARG A 29 6.75 -2.61 -12.77
C ARG A 29 6.14 -3.05 -11.43
N THR A 30 6.95 -3.51 -10.48
CA THR A 30 6.52 -3.87 -9.12
C THR A 30 6.08 -2.63 -8.33
N LEU A 31 6.83 -1.53 -8.38
CA LEU A 31 6.45 -0.27 -7.72
C LEU A 31 5.12 0.31 -8.24
N ASN A 32 4.81 0.13 -9.53
CA ASN A 32 3.54 0.57 -10.10
C ASN A 32 2.34 -0.31 -9.70
N GLN A 33 2.54 -1.60 -9.43
CA GLN A 33 1.48 -2.50 -8.93
C GLN A 33 1.12 -2.23 -7.47
N PHE A 34 2.05 -1.67 -6.68
CA PHE A 34 1.83 -1.33 -5.27
C PHE A 34 1.33 0.09 -5.02
N ARG A 35 0.88 0.83 -6.06
CA ARG A 35 0.26 2.14 -5.82
C ARG A 35 -1.02 1.93 -5.00
N ARG A 36 -1.00 2.35 -3.75
CA ARG A 36 -2.13 2.26 -2.82
C ARG A 36 -2.74 3.64 -2.67
N PHE A 37 -4.05 3.74 -2.79
CA PHE A 37 -4.79 4.94 -2.42
C PHE A 37 -5.02 4.94 -0.90
N THR A 38 -4.81 6.09 -0.27
CA THR A 38 -5.02 6.31 1.16
C THR A 38 -5.68 7.67 1.36
N GLY A 39 -6.66 7.74 2.26
CA GLY A 39 -7.35 8.98 2.60
C GLY A 39 -7.92 8.93 4.01
N ARG A 40 -7.98 10.08 4.69
CA ARG A 40 -8.57 10.22 6.01
C ARG A 40 -9.38 11.51 6.08
N ALA A 41 -10.58 11.44 6.65
CA ALA A 41 -11.45 12.58 6.90
C ALA A 41 -12.40 12.26 8.06
N GLU A 42 -12.62 13.18 9.00
CA GLU A 42 -13.70 13.11 10.02
C GLU A 42 -14.05 11.70 10.58
N GLY A 43 -13.04 10.94 11.05
CA GLY A 43 -13.26 9.60 11.62
C GLY A 43 -13.35 8.45 10.60
N LEU A 44 -13.27 8.74 9.31
CA LEU A 44 -13.18 7.81 8.19
C LEU A 44 -11.73 7.65 7.73
N SER A 45 -11.27 6.40 7.61
CA SER A 45 -9.98 6.05 7.02
C SER A 45 -10.21 5.06 5.89
N ILE A 46 -9.80 5.42 4.68
CA ILE A 46 -9.97 4.60 3.48
C ILE A 46 -8.61 4.22 2.93
N SER A 47 -8.44 2.96 2.56
CA SER A 47 -7.22 2.53 1.89
C SER A 47 -7.40 1.27 1.04
N PHE A 48 -6.96 1.32 -0.21
CA PHE A 48 -7.13 0.23 -1.18
C PHE A 48 -6.04 0.24 -2.26
N GLU A 49 -5.82 -0.91 -2.90
CA GLU A 49 -4.84 -1.05 -3.98
C GLU A 49 -5.36 -0.46 -5.29
N ALA A 50 -4.52 0.24 -6.06
CA ALA A 50 -4.95 0.96 -7.26
C ALA A 50 -5.60 0.06 -8.31
N HIS A 51 -5.22 -1.22 -8.39
CA HIS A 51 -5.82 -2.16 -9.33
C HIS A 51 -7.31 -2.44 -9.04
N LEU A 52 -7.81 -2.08 -7.85
CA LEU A 52 -9.22 -2.19 -7.49
C LEU A 52 -10.08 -1.06 -8.09
N LEU A 53 -9.46 0.06 -8.48
CA LEU A 53 -10.14 1.16 -9.15
C LEU A 53 -10.58 0.72 -10.56
N GLY A 54 -11.84 0.96 -10.91
CA GLY A 54 -12.48 0.48 -12.14
C GLY A 54 -12.92 -0.98 -12.08
N SER A 55 -12.70 -1.71 -10.98
CA SER A 55 -13.19 -3.07 -10.79
C SER A 55 -14.11 -3.19 -9.57
N ARG A 56 -13.56 -3.13 -8.36
CA ARG A 56 -14.34 -3.16 -7.11
C ARG A 56 -14.63 -1.78 -6.55
N ILE A 57 -13.85 -0.79 -6.96
CA ILE A 57 -13.95 0.58 -6.51
C ILE A 57 -14.15 1.46 -7.72
N GLU A 58 -15.17 2.30 -7.67
CA GLU A 58 -15.50 3.25 -8.73
C GLU A 58 -15.51 4.65 -8.12
N TYR A 59 -14.83 5.59 -8.76
CA TYR A 59 -14.89 7.00 -8.39
C TYR A 59 -15.75 7.74 -9.40
N ASP A 60 -16.76 8.43 -8.89
CA ASP A 60 -17.63 9.33 -9.64
C ASP A 60 -17.17 10.76 -9.32
N GLU A 61 -16.47 11.39 -10.28
CA GLU A 61 -15.91 12.73 -10.12
C GLU A 61 -17.00 13.82 -10.08
N GLU A 62 -18.10 13.65 -10.84
CA GLU A 62 -19.18 14.64 -10.89
C GLU A 62 -19.91 14.76 -9.54
N ARG A 63 -19.98 13.65 -8.80
CA ARG A 63 -20.64 13.56 -7.50
C ARG A 63 -19.69 13.51 -6.31
N ASP A 64 -18.39 13.60 -6.57
CA ASP A 64 -17.31 13.37 -5.61
C ASP A 64 -17.57 12.16 -4.69
N THR A 65 -17.92 11.02 -5.30
CA THR A 65 -18.37 9.83 -4.57
C THR A 65 -17.50 8.62 -4.91
N LEU A 66 -17.12 7.85 -3.87
CA LEU A 66 -16.45 6.57 -4.02
C LEU A 66 -17.42 5.41 -3.76
N ARG A 67 -17.70 4.60 -4.79
CA ARG A 67 -18.55 3.42 -4.69
C ARG A 67 -17.70 2.17 -4.50
N ILE A 68 -18.01 1.37 -3.48
CA ILE A 68 -17.30 0.13 -3.16
C ILE A 68 -18.26 -1.06 -3.33
N SER A 69 -17.93 -1.94 -4.26
CA SER A 69 -18.65 -3.17 -4.56
C SER A 69 -17.99 -4.35 -3.84
N SER A 70 -18.79 -5.38 -3.48
CA SER A 70 -18.30 -6.60 -2.80
C SER A 70 -17.59 -6.34 -1.47
N LEU A 71 -18.28 -5.66 -0.55
CA LEU A 71 -17.78 -5.40 0.80
C LEU A 71 -17.41 -6.71 1.55
N PRO A 72 -16.36 -6.69 2.40
CA PRO A 72 -16.06 -7.82 3.27
C PRO A 72 -17.27 -8.23 4.10
N THR A 73 -17.48 -9.54 4.25
CA THR A 73 -18.65 -10.10 4.96
C THR A 73 -18.87 -9.45 6.32
N GLN A 74 -17.80 -9.29 7.10
CA GLN A 74 -17.86 -8.65 8.41
C GLN A 74 -18.43 -7.23 8.37
N LEU A 75 -17.98 -6.40 7.43
CA LEU A 75 -18.47 -5.02 7.29
C LEU A 75 -19.93 -5.02 6.80
N ARG A 76 -20.26 -5.88 5.84
CA ARG A 76 -21.64 -6.03 5.35
C ARG A 76 -22.60 -6.44 6.47
N ASP A 77 -22.19 -7.35 7.34
CA ASP A 77 -23.02 -7.84 8.44
C ASP A 77 -23.22 -6.74 9.50
N GLN A 78 -22.17 -5.97 9.82
CA GLN A 78 -22.29 -4.78 10.68
C GLN A 78 -23.28 -3.76 10.12
N LEU A 79 -23.20 -3.45 8.82
CA LEU A 79 -24.12 -2.52 8.17
C LEU A 79 -25.57 -3.03 8.19
N LYS A 80 -25.79 -4.31 7.87
CA LYS A 80 -27.12 -4.93 7.91
C LYS A 80 -27.74 -4.88 9.30
N ARG A 81 -26.97 -5.20 10.33
CA ARG A 81 -27.43 -5.16 11.72
C ARG A 81 -27.85 -3.76 12.13
N ARG A 82 -27.02 -2.75 11.84
CA ARG A 82 -27.34 -1.34 12.12
C ARG A 82 -28.61 -0.88 11.40
N LYS A 83 -28.82 -1.31 10.15
CA LYS A 83 -30.04 -0.97 9.38
C LYS A 83 -31.29 -1.57 10.03
N ALA A 84 -31.25 -2.83 10.44
CA ALA A 84 -32.37 -3.49 11.11
C ALA A 84 -32.72 -2.85 12.46
N GLU A 85 -31.71 -2.41 13.21
CA GLU A 85 -31.89 -1.66 14.48
C GLU A 85 -32.59 -0.31 14.24
N GLN A 86 -32.28 0.38 13.14
CA GLN A 86 -32.94 1.65 12.77
C GLN A 86 -34.40 1.45 12.35
N GLU A 87 -34.69 0.38 11.59
CA GLU A 87 -36.03 0.04 11.14
C GLU A 87 -36.95 -0.42 12.28
N SER A 88 -36.39 -0.95 13.37
CA SER A 88 -37.16 -1.38 14.55
C SER A 88 -37.49 -0.24 15.53
N THR A 89 -36.85 0.92 15.35
CA THR A 89 -37.02 2.10 16.21
C THR A 89 -37.91 3.17 15.56
N SER A 90 -38.38 2.93 14.32
CA SER A 90 -39.32 3.77 13.57
C SER A 90 -40.69 3.12 13.52
#